data_AF-A0A9Q8VAE6-F1
#
_entry.id   AF-A0A9Q8VAE6-F1
#
_cell.length_a   1.000
_cell.length_b   1.000
_cell.length_c   1.000
_cell.angle_alpha   90.00
_cell.angle_beta   90.00
_cell.angle_gamma   90.00
#
_symmetry.space_group_name_H-M   'P 1'
#
loop_
_entity.id
_entity.type
_entity.pdbx_description
1 polymer ?
#
loop_
_entity_poly.entity_id
_entity_poly.type
_entity_poly.pdbx_seq_one_letter_code
_entity_poly.pdbx_strand_id
1 'polypeptide(L)'
;MRHAIGSLNYHTVCRVALEYRTRFWEHLETPIYGSCSDVAGIPEIGKICYPSYNINGVPEEQHARYAMETLVEIHGEVARDQYTGNFKRKCWGLDEFAGAAYASPTVGSFELYLPQYFKTHKHMVFVGEHTTYMYSWIVSAVESGIRGAVQLLLELGLVDEAKEAANKWMGRWLSVV
;
A
#
# COMPACT_ATOMS: atom_id res chain seq x y z
N MET A 1 6.75 1.02 23.86
CA MET A 1 5.90 1.84 22.96
C MET A 1 6.62 3.03 22.32
N ARG A 2 6.93 4.14 23.03
CA ARG A 2 7.43 5.41 22.43
C ARG A 2 8.55 5.25 21.39
N HIS A 3 9.51 4.36 21.61
CA HIS A 3 10.58 4.07 20.65
C HIS A 3 10.01 3.58 19.31
N ALA A 4 9.23 2.50 19.31
CA ALA A 4 8.60 1.92 18.12
C ALA A 4 7.82 2.95 17.27
N ILE A 5 7.09 3.88 17.91
CA ILE A 5 6.37 4.97 17.21
C ILE A 5 7.34 5.87 16.42
N GLY A 6 8.51 6.17 16.98
CA GLY A 6 9.50 7.07 16.39
C GLY A 6 10.65 6.39 15.64
N SER A 7 10.67 5.06 15.52
CA SER A 7 11.78 4.31 14.90
C SER A 7 11.38 3.08 14.09
N LEU A 8 10.09 2.78 13.94
CA LEU A 8 9.64 1.85 12.90
C LEU A 8 9.94 2.49 11.54
N ASN A 9 10.65 1.76 10.67
CA ASN A 9 10.90 2.23 9.31
C ASN A 9 9.64 2.05 8.44
N TYR A 10 9.43 2.99 7.52
CA TYR A 10 8.36 2.97 6.53
C TYR A 10 8.96 3.17 5.15
N HIS A 11 8.36 2.57 4.12
CA HIS A 11 8.72 2.87 2.74
C HIS A 11 7.88 4.03 2.18
N THR A 12 8.57 5.02 1.62
CA THR A 12 7.98 6.03 0.75
C THR A 12 7.74 5.42 -0.63
N VAL A 13 6.50 5.41 -1.11
CA VAL A 13 6.19 4.91 -2.47
C VAL A 13 5.66 6.02 -3.38
N CYS A 14 6.19 5.94 -4.59
CA CYS A 14 6.04 6.84 -5.70
C CYS A 14 5.74 5.99 -6.95
N ARG A 15 4.73 6.36 -7.75
CA ARG A 15 4.31 5.69 -9.01
C ARG A 15 3.90 6.79 -10.02
N VAL A 16 3.12 6.52 -11.07
CA VAL A 16 2.33 7.58 -11.76
C VAL A 16 1.11 7.02 -12.46
N ALA A 17 0.09 7.88 -12.65
CA ALA A 17 -1.13 7.58 -13.37
C ALA A 17 -1.17 8.40 -14.67
N LEU A 18 -1.01 7.75 -15.83
CA LEU A 18 -1.17 8.39 -17.14
C LEU A 18 -2.52 8.03 -17.76
N GLU A 19 -3.10 8.98 -18.49
CA GLU A 19 -4.34 8.79 -19.24
C GLU A 19 -4.04 8.72 -20.75
N TYR A 20 -4.61 7.72 -21.41
CA TYR A 20 -4.46 7.48 -22.83
C TYR A 20 -5.85 7.39 -23.47
N ARG A 21 -5.96 7.84 -24.72
CA ARG A 21 -7.23 7.86 -25.47
C ARG A 21 -7.85 6.47 -25.62
N THR A 22 -7.02 5.44 -25.69
CA THR A 22 -7.42 4.03 -25.75
C THR A 22 -6.47 3.20 -24.87
N ARG A 23 -6.88 1.97 -24.52
CA ARG A 23 -6.02 0.98 -23.85
C ARG A 23 -5.11 0.31 -24.88
N PHE A 24 -4.32 1.11 -25.60
CA PHE A 24 -3.60 0.68 -26.81
C PHE A 24 -2.66 -0.52 -26.58
N TRP A 25 -2.16 -0.68 -25.34
CA TRP A 25 -1.38 -1.84 -24.89
C TRP A 25 -2.14 -3.17 -24.98
N GLU A 26 -3.47 -3.17 -25.03
CA GLU A 26 -4.33 -4.34 -25.28
C GLU A 26 -4.56 -4.62 -26.78
N HIS A 27 -3.98 -3.79 -27.67
CA HIS A 27 -4.21 -3.82 -29.12
C HIS A 27 -2.90 -3.89 -29.94
N LEU A 28 -1.78 -4.16 -29.27
CA LEU A 28 -0.48 -4.45 -29.89
C LEU A 28 -0.46 -5.85 -30.54
N GLU A 29 0.57 -6.14 -31.34
CA GLU A 29 0.83 -7.50 -31.84
C GLU A 29 1.01 -8.53 -30.70
N THR A 30 1.55 -8.09 -29.55
CA THR A 30 1.54 -8.83 -28.28
C THR A 30 0.78 -8.02 -27.22
N PRO A 31 -0.52 -8.26 -27.01
CA PRO A 31 -1.33 -7.53 -26.04
C PRO A 31 -0.90 -7.75 -24.58
N ILE A 32 -0.98 -6.69 -23.77
CA ILE A 32 -0.61 -6.69 -22.34
C ILE A 32 -1.86 -6.47 -21.47
N TYR A 33 -2.26 -7.48 -20.70
CA TYR A 33 -3.45 -7.41 -19.84
C TYR A 33 -3.08 -7.27 -18.36
N GLY A 34 -2.67 -6.05 -17.98
CA GLY A 34 -2.21 -5.73 -16.61
C GLY A 34 -0.78 -6.19 -16.34
N SER A 35 -0.49 -6.54 -15.07
CA SER A 35 0.86 -6.85 -14.57
C SER A 35 1.83 -5.65 -14.50
N CYS A 36 3.01 -5.88 -13.92
CA CYS A 36 4.09 -4.90 -13.82
C CYS A 36 5.41 -5.50 -14.31
N SER A 37 6.22 -4.67 -14.96
CA SER A 37 7.58 -4.98 -15.40
C SER A 37 8.59 -4.14 -14.62
N ASP A 38 9.68 -4.75 -14.17
CA ASP A 38 10.87 -4.02 -13.74
C ASP A 38 11.53 -3.35 -14.95
N VAL A 39 12.02 -2.12 -14.76
CA VAL A 39 12.64 -1.33 -15.82
C VAL A 39 14.08 -1.02 -15.44
N ALA A 40 15.00 -1.25 -16.36
CA ALA A 40 16.42 -0.96 -16.19
C ALA A 40 16.83 0.22 -17.07
N GLY A 41 17.75 1.06 -16.58
CA GLY A 41 18.33 2.17 -17.34
C GLY A 41 17.62 3.52 -17.22
N ILE A 42 16.35 3.55 -16.78
CA ILE A 42 15.58 4.80 -16.65
C ILE A 42 15.66 5.34 -15.21
N PRO A 43 16.13 6.58 -14.98
CA PRO A 43 16.15 7.17 -13.65
C PRO A 43 14.76 7.26 -13.01
N GLU A 44 14.66 6.95 -11.72
CA GLU A 44 13.46 7.02 -10.87
C GLU A 44 12.29 6.07 -11.25
N ILE A 45 12.23 5.55 -12.48
CA ILE A 45 11.26 4.53 -12.94
C ILE A 45 11.78 3.11 -12.60
N GLY A 46 11.48 2.62 -11.39
CA GLY A 46 11.84 1.25 -11.01
C GLY A 46 10.93 0.16 -11.61
N LYS A 47 9.63 0.46 -11.77
CA LYS A 47 8.63 -0.44 -12.37
C LYS A 47 7.61 0.35 -13.19
N ILE A 48 7.18 -0.21 -14.31
CA ILE A 48 5.91 0.15 -14.95
C ILE A 48 4.87 -0.87 -14.53
N CYS A 49 3.66 -0.42 -14.19
CA CYS A 49 2.50 -1.28 -14.04
C CYS A 49 1.47 -0.91 -15.10
N TYR A 50 1.09 -1.85 -15.96
CA TYR A 50 -0.06 -1.67 -16.83
C TYR A 50 -1.32 -1.75 -15.96
N PRO A 51 -2.22 -0.75 -16.00
CA PRO A 51 -3.33 -0.71 -15.05
C PRO A 51 -4.28 -1.90 -15.20
N SER A 52 -4.22 -2.81 -14.21
CA SER A 52 -5.44 -3.38 -13.64
C SER A 52 -6.31 -2.22 -13.13
N TYR A 53 -5.71 -1.32 -12.34
CA TYR A 53 -6.27 -0.04 -11.87
C TYR A 53 -5.13 0.94 -11.51
N ASN A 54 -5.46 2.23 -11.31
CA ASN A 54 -4.56 3.35 -11.59
C ASN A 54 -4.06 4.12 -10.35
N ILE A 55 -2.74 4.42 -10.27
CA ILE A 55 -2.07 5.20 -9.19
C ILE A 55 -0.55 5.29 -9.52
N ASN A 56 0.28 6.31 -9.25
CA ASN A 56 0.23 7.72 -8.77
C ASN A 56 1.58 8.05 -8.03
N GLY A 57 2.28 9.19 -8.28
CA GLY A 57 3.30 9.71 -7.32
C GLY A 57 4.80 10.07 -7.63
N VAL A 58 5.24 10.85 -8.63
CA VAL A 58 6.51 11.68 -8.60
C VAL A 58 6.22 13.02 -9.34
N PRO A 59 6.80 14.21 -9.00
CA PRO A 59 6.28 15.54 -9.38
C PRO A 59 5.70 15.72 -10.80
N GLU A 60 4.56 16.41 -10.85
CA GLU A 60 3.43 16.01 -11.70
C GLU A 60 3.73 15.92 -13.20
N GLU A 61 3.93 17.04 -13.89
CA GLU A 61 4.20 17.02 -15.34
C GLU A 61 5.53 16.32 -15.68
N GLN A 62 6.53 16.42 -14.81
CA GLN A 62 7.86 15.86 -15.08
C GLN A 62 7.86 14.33 -15.04
N HIS A 63 7.13 13.71 -14.10
CA HIS A 63 6.98 12.27 -14.08
C HIS A 63 5.93 11.77 -15.08
N ALA A 64 4.88 12.55 -15.34
CA ALA A 64 3.97 12.26 -16.44
C ALA A 64 4.74 12.19 -17.77
N ARG A 65 5.64 13.16 -18.01
CA ARG A 65 6.57 13.14 -19.14
C ARG A 65 7.50 11.92 -19.10
N TYR A 66 8.19 11.63 -18.00
CA TYR A 66 9.10 10.47 -17.95
C TYR A 66 8.37 9.14 -18.22
N ALA A 67 7.22 8.90 -17.59
CA ALA A 67 6.44 7.70 -17.85
C ALA A 67 5.83 7.64 -19.28
N MET A 68 5.54 8.81 -19.89
CA MET A 68 5.07 8.90 -21.27
C MET A 68 6.22 8.60 -22.26
N GLU A 69 7.39 9.20 -22.06
CA GLU A 69 8.60 8.92 -22.84
C GLU A 69 9.00 7.44 -22.73
N THR A 70 8.91 6.82 -21.54
CA THR A 70 9.13 5.38 -21.39
C THR A 70 8.10 4.53 -22.15
N LEU A 71 6.84 4.96 -22.22
CA LEU A 71 5.83 4.26 -23.02
C LEU A 71 6.02 4.52 -24.53
N VAL A 72 6.67 5.62 -24.94
CA VAL A 72 7.17 5.81 -26.32
C VAL A 72 8.38 4.92 -26.60
N GLU A 73 9.27 4.69 -25.63
CA GLU A 73 10.42 3.77 -25.77
C GLU A 73 9.96 2.32 -25.99
N ILE A 74 8.92 1.88 -25.25
CA ILE A 74 8.41 0.51 -25.33
C ILE A 74 7.49 0.29 -26.53
N HIS A 75 6.66 1.28 -26.90
CA HIS A 75 5.58 1.11 -27.89
C HIS A 75 5.70 1.98 -29.14
N GLY A 76 6.71 2.85 -29.23
CA GLY A 76 6.89 3.81 -30.31
C GLY A 76 6.01 5.06 -30.21
N GLU A 77 6.14 5.94 -31.20
CA GLU A 77 5.48 7.26 -31.29
C GLU A 77 3.96 7.23 -31.13
N VAL A 78 3.29 6.10 -31.40
CA VAL A 78 1.85 5.94 -31.16
C VAL A 78 1.45 6.21 -29.70
N ALA A 79 2.34 5.96 -28.72
CA ALA A 79 2.08 6.31 -27.33
C ALA A 79 2.05 7.83 -27.11
N ARG A 80 2.81 8.62 -27.90
CA ARG A 80 2.77 10.08 -27.88
C ARG A 80 1.51 10.60 -28.58
N ASP A 81 1.14 10.03 -29.72
CA ASP A 81 -0.08 10.38 -30.47
C ASP A 81 -1.39 10.08 -29.71
N GLN A 82 -1.41 9.03 -28.87
CA GLN A 82 -2.58 8.65 -28.06
C GLN A 82 -2.62 9.31 -26.67
N TYR A 83 -1.58 10.06 -26.26
CA TYR A 83 -1.57 10.77 -24.98
C TYR A 83 -2.57 11.94 -25.01
N THR A 84 -3.41 12.06 -23.98
CA THR A 84 -4.48 13.07 -23.94
C THR A 84 -4.04 14.40 -23.33
N GLY A 85 -2.84 14.45 -22.74
CA GLY A 85 -2.40 15.55 -21.87
C GLY A 85 -2.91 15.43 -20.43
N ASN A 86 -3.87 14.53 -20.15
CA ASN A 86 -4.37 14.28 -18.80
C ASN A 86 -3.53 13.23 -18.07
N PHE A 87 -3.38 13.40 -16.77
CA PHE A 87 -2.71 12.46 -15.87
C PHE A 87 -3.09 12.76 -14.41
N LYS A 88 -2.63 11.93 -13.46
CA LYS A 88 -2.80 12.14 -12.01
C LYS A 88 -1.60 11.70 -11.17
N ARG A 89 -1.54 12.21 -9.94
CA ARG A 89 -0.50 11.88 -8.96
C ARG A 89 -0.97 11.90 -7.50
N LYS A 90 -0.35 11.03 -6.70
CA LYS A 90 -0.43 10.93 -5.23
C LYS A 90 0.82 10.21 -4.71
N CYS A 91 1.82 10.94 -4.23
CA CYS A 91 2.89 10.33 -3.42
C CYS A 91 2.32 10.08 -2.03
N TRP A 92 2.48 8.88 -1.47
CA TRP A 92 2.05 8.63 -0.08
C TRP A 92 3.00 9.28 0.93
N GLY A 93 4.30 9.36 0.60
CA GLY A 93 5.29 10.09 1.41
C GLY A 93 5.19 11.63 1.38
N LEU A 94 4.24 12.20 0.63
CA LEU A 94 3.94 13.64 0.64
C LEU A 94 2.50 13.94 1.09
N ASP A 95 1.82 12.94 1.64
CA ASP A 95 0.48 13.08 2.23
C ASP A 95 0.63 13.33 3.73
N GLU A 96 0.19 14.48 4.22
CA GLU A 96 0.31 14.85 5.65
C GLU A 96 -0.44 13.87 6.59
N PHE A 97 -1.47 13.18 6.07
CA PHE A 97 -2.25 12.21 6.84
C PHE A 97 -1.70 10.77 6.79
N ALA A 98 -0.70 10.49 5.95
CA ALA A 98 -0.10 9.17 5.82
C ALA A 98 1.41 9.14 6.12
N GLY A 99 2.17 10.17 5.72
CA GLY A 99 3.61 10.32 5.93
C GLY A 99 4.51 9.34 5.16
N ALA A 100 4.00 8.16 4.81
CA ALA A 100 4.63 7.12 4.01
C ALA A 100 3.56 6.22 3.37
N ALA A 101 3.97 5.18 2.63
CA ALA A 101 3.01 4.26 1.97
C ALA A 101 2.59 3.08 2.85
N TYR A 102 3.54 2.50 3.58
CA TYR A 102 3.35 1.34 4.46
C TYR A 102 4.59 1.13 5.34
N ALA A 103 4.43 0.40 6.43
CA ALA A 103 5.54 0.03 7.30
C ALA A 103 6.46 -0.99 6.63
N SER A 104 7.77 -0.81 6.78
CA SER A 104 8.81 -1.71 6.27
C SER A 104 9.84 -1.96 7.37
N PRO A 105 9.58 -2.90 8.29
CA PRO A 105 10.45 -3.11 9.43
C PRO A 105 11.81 -3.68 9.00
N THR A 106 12.89 -3.08 9.50
CA THR A 106 14.24 -3.62 9.33
C THR A 106 14.44 -4.87 10.19
N VAL A 107 15.50 -5.64 9.92
CA VAL A 107 15.89 -6.81 10.73
C VAL A 107 15.93 -6.44 12.22
N GLY A 108 15.31 -7.27 13.07
CA GLY A 108 15.17 -7.03 14.51
C GLY A 108 13.99 -6.14 14.93
N SER A 109 13.43 -5.31 14.04
CA SER A 109 12.30 -4.42 14.38
C SER A 109 11.05 -5.19 14.83
N PHE A 110 10.78 -6.35 14.23
CA PHE A 110 9.66 -7.22 14.63
C PHE A 110 9.73 -7.61 16.12
N GLU A 111 10.87 -8.13 16.56
CA GLU A 111 11.06 -8.65 17.93
C GLU A 111 10.97 -7.54 18.98
N LEU A 112 11.52 -6.36 18.67
CA LEU A 112 11.53 -5.21 19.56
C LEU A 112 10.16 -4.52 19.67
N TYR A 113 9.40 -4.46 18.57
CA TYR A 113 8.21 -3.60 18.48
C TYR A 113 6.89 -4.36 18.50
N LEU A 114 6.77 -5.54 17.86
CA LEU A 114 5.50 -6.28 17.79
C LEU A 114 4.94 -6.65 19.19
N PRO A 115 5.75 -7.11 20.18
CA PRO A 115 5.28 -7.37 21.54
C PRO A 115 4.90 -6.09 22.33
N GLN A 116 5.08 -4.90 21.77
CA GLN A 116 4.62 -3.64 22.35
C GLN A 116 3.21 -3.28 21.84
N TYR A 117 2.89 -3.58 20.58
CA TYR A 117 1.58 -3.25 20.00
C TYR A 117 0.43 -4.10 20.56
N PHE A 118 0.73 -5.33 20.99
CA PHE A 118 -0.21 -6.26 21.63
C PHE A 118 -0.46 -5.96 23.11
N LYS A 119 -0.09 -4.77 23.60
CA LYS A 119 -0.28 -4.32 24.98
C LYS A 119 -1.09 -3.03 25.00
N THR A 120 -2.01 -2.91 25.96
CA THR A 120 -2.67 -1.64 26.28
C THR A 120 -1.70 -0.75 27.06
N HIS A 121 -1.52 0.50 26.66
CA HIS A 121 -0.60 1.45 27.30
C HIS A 121 -1.39 2.61 27.91
N LYS A 122 -1.66 2.56 29.22
CA LYS A 122 -2.47 3.59 29.92
C LYS A 122 -3.83 3.83 29.24
N HIS A 123 -4.60 2.76 29.06
CA HIS A 123 -5.90 2.75 28.36
C HIS A 123 -5.85 3.14 26.87
N MET A 124 -4.66 3.35 26.27
CA MET A 124 -4.48 3.51 24.83
C MET A 124 -4.19 2.15 24.17
N VAL A 125 -4.88 1.87 23.08
CA VAL A 125 -4.71 0.67 22.24
C VAL A 125 -4.24 1.11 20.86
N PHE A 126 -3.21 0.47 20.32
CA PHE A 126 -2.62 0.83 19.02
C PHE A 126 -3.10 -0.14 17.94
N VAL A 127 -3.60 0.42 16.83
CA VAL A 127 -4.18 -0.29 15.69
C VAL A 127 -3.69 0.33 14.38
N GLY A 128 -3.85 -0.39 13.27
CA GLY A 128 -3.31 -0.03 11.96
C GLY A 128 -2.33 -1.09 11.45
N GLU A 129 -2.09 -1.09 10.14
CA GLU A 129 -1.31 -2.15 9.47
C GLU A 129 0.12 -2.29 10.05
N HIS A 130 0.75 -1.16 10.38
CA HIS A 130 2.01 -1.02 11.13
C HIS A 130 2.08 -1.69 12.52
N THR A 131 0.98 -2.30 13.00
CA THR A 131 0.89 -2.97 14.31
C THR A 131 0.76 -4.50 14.21
N THR A 132 1.00 -5.09 13.04
CA THR A 132 0.80 -6.54 12.76
C THR A 132 2.08 -7.19 12.21
N TYR A 133 1.97 -8.35 11.56
CA TYR A 133 3.08 -9.04 10.88
C TYR A 133 2.96 -9.03 9.33
N MET A 134 1.80 -8.73 8.73
CA MET A 134 1.59 -8.64 7.27
C MET A 134 1.49 -7.19 6.76
N TYR A 135 2.51 -6.37 7.06
CA TYR A 135 2.59 -4.97 6.65
C TYR A 135 2.30 -4.72 5.16
N SER A 136 1.87 -3.50 4.81
CA SER A 136 1.40 -3.11 3.46
C SER A 136 0.04 -3.65 3.00
N TRP A 137 -0.65 -4.51 3.77
CA TRP A 137 -1.92 -5.13 3.35
C TRP A 137 -3.14 -4.68 4.17
N ILE A 138 -4.30 -4.60 3.51
CA ILE A 138 -5.59 -4.23 4.15
C ILE A 138 -5.97 -5.22 5.26
N VAL A 139 -5.67 -6.51 5.09
CA VAL A 139 -5.94 -7.55 6.10
C VAL A 139 -5.33 -7.22 7.46
N SER A 140 -4.15 -6.57 7.47
CA SER A 140 -3.48 -6.13 8.71
C SER A 140 -4.14 -4.94 9.39
N ALA A 141 -4.75 -4.02 8.62
CA ALA A 141 -5.57 -2.96 9.22
C ALA A 141 -6.84 -3.55 9.85
N VAL A 142 -7.44 -4.56 9.21
CA VAL A 142 -8.62 -5.28 9.74
C VAL A 142 -8.28 -6.11 10.98
N GLU A 143 -7.22 -6.93 10.93
CA GLU A 143 -6.78 -7.79 12.03
C GLU A 143 -6.41 -6.97 13.27
N SER A 144 -5.63 -5.89 13.10
CA SER A 144 -5.30 -4.98 14.20
C SER A 144 -6.52 -4.24 14.74
N GLY A 145 -7.50 -3.90 13.90
CA GLY A 145 -8.78 -3.34 14.35
C GLY A 145 -9.57 -4.30 15.24
N ILE A 146 -9.69 -5.57 14.83
CA ILE A 146 -10.36 -6.62 15.62
C ILE A 146 -9.60 -6.86 16.93
N ARG A 147 -8.27 -7.01 16.88
CA ARG A 147 -7.41 -7.13 18.06
C ARG A 147 -7.61 -5.93 19.00
N GLY A 148 -7.67 -4.72 18.46
CA GLY A 148 -7.85 -3.50 19.25
C GLY A 148 -9.20 -3.42 19.96
N ALA A 149 -10.28 -3.83 19.29
CA ALA A 149 -11.60 -3.95 19.91
C ALA A 149 -11.59 -5.00 21.03
N VAL A 150 -10.94 -6.15 20.83
CA VAL A 150 -10.77 -7.19 21.88
C VAL A 150 -9.94 -6.66 23.05
N GLN A 151 -8.84 -5.93 22.81
CA GLN A 151 -8.04 -5.30 23.87
C GLN A 151 -8.86 -4.30 24.70
N LEU A 152 -9.72 -3.50 24.05
CA LEU A 152 -10.61 -2.56 24.74
C LEU A 152 -11.68 -3.27 25.58
N LEU A 153 -12.35 -4.28 25.02
CA LEU A 153 -13.36 -5.06 25.76
C LEU A 153 -12.77 -5.74 26.99
N LEU A 154 -11.56 -6.30 26.88
CA LEU A 154 -10.84 -6.90 28.02
C LEU A 154 -10.42 -5.87 29.08
N GLU A 155 -9.98 -4.67 28.68
CA GLU A 155 -9.68 -3.56 29.62
C GLU A 155 -10.94 -3.11 30.40
N LEU A 156 -12.12 -3.21 29.77
CA LEU A 156 -13.43 -2.93 30.38
C LEU A 156 -14.00 -4.11 31.20
N GLY A 157 -13.34 -5.26 31.23
CA GLY A 157 -13.83 -6.48 31.89
C GLY A 157 -14.93 -7.25 31.12
N LEU A 158 -15.22 -6.85 29.88
CA LEU A 158 -16.23 -7.42 28.98
C LEU A 158 -15.67 -8.68 28.28
N VAL A 159 -15.42 -9.71 29.09
CA VAL A 159 -14.66 -10.92 28.70
C VAL A 159 -15.43 -11.81 27.73
N ASP A 160 -16.77 -11.87 27.80
CA ASP A 160 -17.56 -12.73 26.92
C ASP A 160 -17.89 -12.05 25.58
N GLU A 161 -18.09 -10.74 25.59
CA GLU A 161 -18.15 -9.89 24.40
C GLU A 161 -16.82 -9.92 23.64
N ALA A 162 -15.69 -9.90 24.35
CA ALA A 162 -14.36 -10.07 23.74
C ALA A 162 -14.20 -11.43 23.05
N LYS A 163 -14.75 -12.51 23.63
CA LYS A 163 -14.79 -13.84 22.98
C LYS A 163 -15.71 -13.86 21.77
N GLU A 164 -16.91 -13.28 21.83
CA GLU A 164 -17.82 -13.22 20.67
C GLU A 164 -17.16 -12.46 19.52
N ALA A 165 -16.63 -11.26 19.78
CA ALA A 165 -15.96 -10.44 18.79
C ALA A 165 -14.78 -11.17 18.13
N ALA A 166 -13.93 -11.82 18.92
CA ALA A 166 -12.82 -12.62 18.40
C ALA A 166 -13.30 -13.82 17.57
N ASN A 167 -14.35 -14.54 18.00
CA ASN A 167 -14.84 -15.71 17.27
C ASN A 167 -15.53 -15.34 15.94
N LYS A 168 -16.29 -14.24 15.94
CA LYS A 168 -17.10 -13.77 14.81
C LYS A 168 -16.27 -13.10 13.72
N TRP A 169 -15.33 -12.24 14.10
CA TRP A 169 -14.64 -11.37 13.15
C TRP A 169 -13.27 -11.89 12.70
N MET A 170 -12.60 -12.78 13.44
CA MET A 170 -11.34 -13.42 13.01
C MET A 170 -11.53 -14.53 11.94
N GLY A 171 -12.54 -14.41 11.08
CA GLY A 171 -12.74 -15.30 9.93
C GLY A 171 -12.99 -16.79 10.22
N ARG A 172 -13.24 -17.20 11.48
CA ARG A 172 -13.39 -18.62 11.87
C ARG A 172 -14.56 -19.36 11.21
N TRP A 173 -15.45 -18.64 10.54
CA TRP A 173 -16.56 -19.15 9.74
C TRP A 173 -16.18 -19.44 8.28
N LEU A 174 -14.96 -19.10 7.84
CA LEU A 174 -14.44 -19.45 6.53
C LEU A 174 -13.99 -20.93 6.52
N SER A 175 -14.87 -21.81 6.07
CA SER A 175 -14.48 -23.16 5.67
C SER A 175 -13.68 -23.09 4.37
N VAL A 176 -12.45 -23.63 4.39
CA VAL A 176 -11.75 -23.98 3.15
C VAL A 176 -12.46 -25.21 2.55
N VAL A 177 -12.81 -25.11 1.28
CA VAL A 177 -13.49 -26.15 0.47
C VAL A 177 -12.53 -26.65 -0.60
#